data_AF-A0A7Z9XTY0-F1
#
_entry.id   AF-A0A7Z9XTY0-F1
#
_cell.length_a   1.000
_cell.length_b   1.000
_cell.length_c   1.000
_cell.angle_alpha   90.00
_cell.angle_beta   90.00
_cell.angle_gamma   90.00
#
_symmetry.space_group_name_H-M   'P 1'
#
loop_
_entity.id
_entity.type
_entity.pdbx_description
1 polymer ?
#
loop_
_entity_poly.entity_id
_entity_poly.type
_entity_poly.pdbx_seq_one_letter_code
_entity_poly.pdbx_strand_id
1 'polypeptide(L)'
;MKFQFEKRGALDKKTEIELGKLTLICGKNNTGKTYTTRAIYGFLKTWQNNIDFKIEEEKIQSLFQNGVLKIELTSFEKNMPSILAELSKNYTTSLPALFSASENYFYETTFDALLNGYQPNYQTTFDLSVGSATKAILNAFKDKDSTLLEFALLVEDKNLIPHAAVVKRFINRALAQALLDDYFAHPFLITSERTGITLFHKELDTLNAFSRYAHTVKDNIDFVRDIVEVYSKQKSPLLKEQPELAQCLKEIVGGEYGVENNQIVFSFTKGLENEKIPVYLGSSTVTSQVELNFYIKCLAKSGDILLIDEPEQYLHPANQRKMARLFVRLIKAGIKVFVTTHSDYLIKELNHLILLGNAFEDKEDIMKKYHYTEEDILDKSFVKAYVAEKKTLLPTTIDEMGIEVAHFDQEIDEMNGMYNEMTVTMECAYAH
;
A
#
# COMPACT_ATOMS: atom_id res chain seq x y z
N MET A 1 0.87 5.87 12.10
CA MET A 1 2.16 5.16 12.25
C MET A 1 3.27 5.99 11.62
N LYS A 2 4.47 5.94 12.18
CA LYS A 2 5.63 6.69 11.71
C LYS A 2 6.78 5.75 11.36
N PHE A 3 7.58 6.14 10.38
CA PHE A 3 8.79 5.45 10.00
C PHE A 3 9.95 6.44 9.91
N GLN A 4 11.13 5.98 10.27
CA GLN A 4 12.36 6.73 10.12
C GLN A 4 13.37 5.90 9.33
N PHE A 5 14.09 6.55 8.42
CA PHE A 5 15.13 5.92 7.61
C PHE A 5 16.39 6.79 7.59
N GLU A 6 17.55 6.18 7.40
CA GLU A 6 18.81 6.89 7.13
C GLU A 6 19.67 6.09 6.14
N LYS A 7 20.46 6.80 5.33
CA LYS A 7 21.48 6.26 4.40
C LYS A 7 20.96 5.11 3.53
N ARG A 8 20.03 5.44 2.65
CA ARG A 8 19.28 4.47 1.85
C ARG A 8 19.13 4.93 0.40
N GLY A 9 19.98 4.40 -0.47
CA GLY A 9 19.98 4.74 -1.88
C GLY A 9 20.17 6.25 -2.10
N ALA A 10 19.18 6.93 -2.67
CA ALA A 10 19.22 8.38 -2.87
C ALA A 10 18.94 9.21 -1.59
N LEU A 11 18.44 8.59 -0.52
CA LEU A 11 18.14 9.23 0.76
C LEU A 11 19.33 9.08 1.72
N ASP A 12 20.27 10.01 1.68
CA ASP A 12 21.50 9.97 2.50
C ASP A 12 21.33 10.57 3.90
N LYS A 13 20.19 11.22 4.19
CA LYS A 13 19.93 11.88 5.47
C LYS A 13 18.84 11.16 6.25
N LYS A 14 18.87 11.33 7.58
CA LYS A 14 17.77 10.94 8.46
C LYS A 14 16.47 11.57 7.96
N THR A 15 15.48 10.72 7.73
CA THR A 15 14.22 11.03 7.09
C THR A 15 13.10 10.43 7.91
N GLU A 16 12.05 11.18 8.19
CA GLU A 16 10.85 10.70 8.90
C GLU A 16 9.62 10.84 8.01
N ILE A 17 8.78 9.81 8.01
CA ILE A 17 7.49 9.81 7.31
C ILE A 17 6.40 9.31 8.25
N GLU A 18 5.28 10.04 8.27
CA GLU A 18 4.06 9.64 8.94
C GLU A 18 3.03 9.23 7.89
N LEU A 19 2.41 8.06 8.08
CA LEU A 19 1.35 7.62 7.19
C LEU A 19 0.02 8.23 7.60
N GLY A 20 -0.59 8.99 6.68
CA GLY A 20 -1.97 9.46 6.75
C GLY A 20 -2.96 8.43 6.20
N LYS A 21 -4.22 8.85 6.00
CA LYS A 21 -5.15 8.04 5.18
C LYS A 21 -4.75 8.11 3.71
N LEU A 22 -4.38 9.31 3.24
CA LEU A 22 -3.70 9.52 1.96
C LEU A 22 -2.27 10.01 2.25
N THR A 23 -1.27 9.27 1.79
CA THR A 23 0.14 9.63 1.91
C THR A 23 0.72 9.85 0.52
N LEU A 24 1.36 10.99 0.29
CA LEU A 24 1.94 11.35 -1.01
C LEU A 24 3.43 11.60 -0.87
N ILE A 25 4.22 11.05 -1.78
CA ILE A 25 5.61 11.43 -1.98
C ILE A 25 5.78 11.97 -3.40
N CYS A 26 6.08 13.26 -3.50
CA CYS A 26 6.32 13.97 -4.74
C CYS A 26 7.82 14.19 -4.94
N GLY A 27 8.25 14.47 -6.17
CA GLY A 27 9.61 14.94 -6.46
C GLY A 27 10.19 14.34 -7.75
N LYS A 28 11.38 14.81 -8.13
CA LYS A 28 12.08 14.38 -9.34
C LYS A 28 12.39 12.87 -9.37
N ASN A 29 12.73 12.37 -10.54
CA ASN A 29 13.22 11.00 -10.69
C ASN A 29 14.51 10.81 -9.88
N ASN A 30 14.74 9.57 -9.43
CA ASN A 30 15.96 9.20 -8.72
C ASN A 30 16.17 9.88 -7.34
N THR A 31 15.10 10.31 -6.66
CA THR A 31 15.17 10.95 -5.32
C THR A 31 14.83 10.03 -4.15
N GLY A 32 14.62 8.72 -4.41
CA GLY A 32 14.38 7.72 -3.35
C GLY A 32 12.91 7.43 -3.02
N LYS A 33 11.97 7.91 -3.83
CA LYS A 33 10.52 7.65 -3.66
C LYS A 33 10.19 6.15 -3.67
N THR A 34 10.54 5.44 -4.74
CA THR A 34 10.34 3.98 -4.88
C THR A 34 11.05 3.17 -3.79
N TYR A 35 12.22 3.61 -3.34
CA TYR A 35 12.86 3.01 -2.17
C TYR A 35 11.89 3.14 -0.99
N THR A 36 11.47 4.35 -0.62
CA THR A 36 10.53 4.57 0.50
C THR A 36 9.33 3.63 0.44
N THR A 37 8.62 3.58 -0.69
CA THR A 37 7.48 2.67 -0.91
C THR A 37 7.83 1.22 -0.60
N ARG A 38 8.91 0.70 -1.21
CA ARG A 38 9.28 -0.72 -1.13
C ARG A 38 9.70 -1.16 0.28
N ALA A 39 10.37 -0.32 1.08
CA ALA A 39 10.69 -0.71 2.46
C ALA A 39 9.50 -0.60 3.41
N ILE A 40 8.64 0.41 3.26
CA ILE A 40 7.41 0.46 4.06
C ILE A 40 6.55 -0.78 3.75
N TYR A 41 6.38 -1.10 2.47
CA TYR A 41 5.72 -2.33 2.04
C TYR A 41 6.36 -3.58 2.67
N GLY A 42 7.67 -3.75 2.55
CA GLY A 42 8.35 -4.94 3.04
C GLY A 42 8.23 -5.12 4.56
N PHE A 43 8.29 -4.03 5.33
CA PHE A 43 8.07 -4.07 6.77
C PHE A 43 6.64 -4.50 7.08
N LEU A 44 5.64 -3.82 6.50
CA LEU A 44 4.22 -4.11 6.71
C LEU A 44 3.85 -5.53 6.26
N LYS A 45 4.56 -6.09 5.27
CA LYS A 45 4.31 -7.44 4.77
C LYS A 45 4.83 -8.52 5.71
N THR A 46 5.88 -8.23 6.48
CA THR A 46 6.67 -9.26 7.18
C THR A 46 6.67 -9.14 8.71
N TRP A 47 6.26 -8.00 9.27
CA TRP A 47 6.35 -7.72 10.71
C TRP A 47 5.72 -8.80 11.59
N GLN A 48 4.54 -9.34 11.21
CA GLN A 48 3.80 -10.34 12.00
C GLN A 48 4.59 -11.64 12.22
N ASN A 49 5.42 -12.01 11.24
CA ASN A 49 6.19 -13.26 11.29
C ASN A 49 7.57 -13.07 11.91
N ASN A 50 8.02 -11.83 12.07
CA ASN A 50 9.38 -11.48 12.49
C ASN A 50 9.45 -10.84 13.90
N ILE A 51 8.31 -10.44 14.46
CA ILE A 51 8.24 -9.89 15.81
C ILE A 51 8.46 -10.99 16.86
N ASP A 52 9.25 -10.68 17.89
CA ASP A 52 9.50 -11.57 19.01
C ASP A 52 9.18 -10.85 20.34
N PHE A 53 8.18 -11.36 21.04
CA PHE A 53 7.77 -10.91 22.37
C PHE A 53 8.65 -11.50 23.49
N LYS A 54 9.71 -12.25 23.14
CA LYS A 54 10.66 -12.89 24.06
C LYS A 54 9.96 -13.76 25.10
N ILE A 55 9.03 -14.58 24.62
CA ILE A 55 8.31 -15.54 25.47
C ILE A 55 9.30 -16.49 26.13
N GLU A 56 9.24 -16.56 27.45
CA GLU A 56 10.05 -17.41 28.31
C GLU A 56 9.83 -18.89 27.98
N GLU A 57 10.91 -19.68 27.99
CA GLU A 57 10.85 -21.11 27.70
C GLU A 57 9.92 -21.85 28.68
N GLU A 58 9.88 -21.42 29.95
CA GLU A 58 8.98 -21.97 30.97
C GLU A 58 7.50 -21.89 30.59
N LYS A 59 7.08 -20.82 29.90
CA LYS A 59 5.69 -20.69 29.41
C LYS A 59 5.39 -21.68 28.29
N ILE A 60 6.36 -21.96 27.43
CA ILE A 60 6.22 -22.96 26.36
C ILE A 60 6.13 -24.36 26.98
N GLN A 61 6.98 -24.67 27.95
CA GLN A 61 6.94 -25.95 28.67
C GLN A 61 5.62 -26.12 29.44
N SER A 62 5.10 -25.04 30.04
CA SER A 62 3.78 -25.05 30.68
C SER A 62 2.66 -25.37 29.70
N LEU A 63 2.68 -24.81 28.48
CA LEU A 63 1.71 -25.15 27.44
C LEU A 63 1.76 -26.63 27.07
N PHE A 64 2.96 -27.22 26.97
CA PHE A 64 3.12 -28.65 26.68
C PHE A 64 2.64 -29.56 27.82
N GLN A 65 2.81 -29.13 29.07
CA GLN A 65 2.42 -29.92 30.24
C GLN A 65 0.92 -29.82 30.54
N ASN A 66 0.37 -28.61 30.49
CA ASN A 66 -0.98 -28.30 30.94
C ASN A 66 -1.99 -28.25 29.79
N GLY A 67 -1.52 -28.19 28.54
CA GLY A 67 -2.35 -28.06 27.34
C GLY A 67 -2.92 -26.65 27.11
N VAL A 68 -2.83 -25.76 28.10
CA VAL A 68 -3.32 -24.39 28.03
C VAL A 68 -2.28 -23.42 28.60
N LEU A 69 -2.14 -22.26 27.96
CA LEU A 69 -1.34 -21.13 28.41
C LEU A 69 -2.17 -19.86 28.30
N LYS A 70 -2.20 -19.04 29.34
CA LYS A 70 -2.93 -17.76 29.37
C LYS A 70 -1.93 -16.62 29.50
N ILE A 71 -2.03 -15.62 28.65
CA ILE A 71 -1.11 -14.48 28.62
C ILE A 71 -1.91 -13.17 28.70
N GLU A 72 -1.59 -12.34 29.68
CA GLU A 72 -2.11 -10.96 29.78
C GLU A 72 -1.45 -10.06 28.74
N LEU A 73 -2.23 -9.55 27.79
CA LEU A 73 -1.77 -8.67 26.72
C LEU A 73 -1.21 -7.34 27.25
N THR A 74 -1.77 -6.82 28.34
CA THR A 74 -1.34 -5.59 29.01
C THR A 74 0.12 -5.66 29.51
N SER A 75 0.64 -6.88 29.73
CA SER A 75 2.03 -7.08 30.13
C SER A 75 3.06 -6.63 29.09
N PHE A 76 2.66 -6.52 27.81
CA PHE A 76 3.53 -6.09 26.71
C PHE A 76 3.44 -4.60 26.37
N GLU A 77 2.54 -3.85 26.99
CA GLU A 77 2.36 -2.43 26.63
C GLU A 77 3.60 -1.60 26.93
N LYS A 78 4.21 -1.81 28.11
CA LYS A 78 5.39 -1.03 28.55
C LYS A 78 6.64 -1.33 27.74
N ASN A 79 6.81 -2.56 27.24
CA ASN A 79 7.99 -2.96 26.48
C ASN A 79 7.77 -2.93 24.95
N MET A 80 6.56 -2.61 24.47
CA MET A 80 6.25 -2.52 23.04
C MET A 80 7.24 -1.63 22.25
N PRO A 81 7.68 -0.45 22.73
CA PRO A 81 8.69 0.33 22.02
C PRO A 81 10.01 -0.43 21.82
N SER A 82 10.45 -1.21 22.83
CA SER A 82 11.67 -2.02 22.73
C SER A 82 11.48 -3.21 21.79
N ILE A 83 10.31 -3.85 21.80
CA ILE A 83 9.98 -4.95 20.88
C ILE A 83 10.00 -4.44 19.44
N LEU A 84 9.42 -3.27 19.19
CA LEU A 84 9.38 -2.67 17.86
C LEU A 84 10.76 -2.20 17.39
N ALA A 85 11.60 -1.70 18.29
CA ALA A 85 12.99 -1.34 17.99
C ALA A 85 13.81 -2.57 17.56
N GLU A 86 13.64 -3.71 18.24
CA GLU A 86 14.31 -4.96 17.86
C GLU A 86 13.79 -5.51 16.53
N LEU A 87 12.48 -5.46 16.31
CA LEU A 87 11.88 -5.81 15.02
C LEU A 87 12.43 -4.93 13.89
N SER A 88 12.56 -3.63 14.13
CA SER A 88 13.10 -2.66 13.18
C SER A 88 14.57 -2.95 12.83
N LYS A 89 15.39 -3.30 13.83
CA LYS A 89 16.77 -3.73 13.64
C LYS A 89 16.86 -5.02 12.82
N ASN A 90 16.05 -6.02 13.14
CA ASN A 90 16.00 -7.28 12.39
C ASN A 90 15.48 -7.07 10.96
N TYR A 91 14.53 -6.15 10.77
CA TYR A 91 14.04 -5.82 9.44
C TYR A 91 15.11 -5.09 8.61
N THR A 92 15.90 -4.21 9.23
CA THR A 92 17.00 -3.50 8.56
C THR A 92 17.99 -4.48 7.92
N THR A 93 18.32 -5.60 8.59
CA THR A 93 19.23 -6.62 8.03
C THR A 93 18.62 -7.40 6.87
N SER A 94 17.29 -7.38 6.71
CA SER A 94 16.58 -8.03 5.60
C SER A 94 16.47 -7.17 4.33
N LEU A 95 16.81 -5.88 4.41
CA LEU A 95 16.73 -4.95 3.27
C LEU A 95 17.53 -5.39 2.03
N PRO A 96 18.77 -5.90 2.13
CA PRO A 96 19.50 -6.39 0.96
C PRO A 96 18.72 -7.44 0.18
N ALA A 97 18.12 -8.39 0.89
CA ALA A 97 17.28 -9.42 0.29
C ALA A 97 16.03 -8.79 -0.35
N LEU A 98 15.31 -7.92 0.38
CA LEU A 98 14.12 -7.20 -0.11
C LEU A 98 14.36 -6.54 -1.48
N PHE A 99 15.51 -5.89 -1.63
CA PHE A 99 15.91 -5.16 -2.84
C PHE A 99 16.65 -6.02 -3.88
N SER A 100 16.95 -7.28 -3.57
CA SER A 100 17.84 -8.13 -4.39
C SER A 100 19.17 -7.44 -4.71
N ALA A 101 19.77 -6.83 -3.70
CA ALA A 101 21.00 -6.04 -3.80
C ALA A 101 22.05 -6.53 -2.79
N SER A 102 23.31 -6.10 -2.97
CA SER A 102 24.40 -6.51 -2.10
C SER A 102 24.28 -5.91 -0.69
N GLU A 103 24.78 -6.63 0.32
CA GLU A 103 24.80 -6.16 1.71
C GLU A 103 25.56 -4.83 1.85
N ASN A 104 26.66 -4.67 1.09
CA ASN A 104 27.45 -3.44 1.03
C ASN A 104 26.63 -2.21 0.61
N TYR A 105 25.49 -2.38 -0.06
CA TYR A 105 24.63 -1.26 -0.43
C TYR A 105 23.83 -0.71 0.77
N PHE A 106 23.59 -1.54 1.79
CA PHE A 106 22.75 -1.21 2.96
C PHE A 106 23.52 -1.20 4.29
N TYR A 107 24.85 -1.32 4.28
CA TYR A 107 25.65 -1.50 5.49
C TYR A 107 25.47 -0.40 6.55
N GLU A 108 25.18 0.83 6.12
CA GLU A 108 24.92 1.98 6.97
C GLU A 108 23.44 2.36 7.06
N THR A 109 22.56 1.61 6.38
CA THR A 109 21.13 1.90 6.36
C THR A 109 20.51 1.61 7.73
N THR A 110 19.61 2.49 8.16
CA THR A 110 18.71 2.21 9.28
C THR A 110 17.26 2.30 8.83
N PHE A 111 16.42 1.48 9.45
CA PHE A 111 14.97 1.52 9.32
C PHE A 111 14.38 1.37 10.71
N ASP A 112 13.54 2.32 11.11
CA ASP A 112 12.82 2.30 12.38
C ASP A 112 11.32 2.49 12.14
N ALA A 113 10.52 1.53 12.60
CA ALA A 113 9.09 1.73 12.78
C ALA A 113 8.84 2.35 14.15
N LEU A 114 8.09 3.45 14.19
CA LEU A 114 7.83 4.23 15.39
C LEU A 114 6.34 4.19 15.74
N LEU A 115 6.06 3.95 17.02
CA LEU A 115 4.70 4.08 17.56
C LEU A 115 4.32 5.55 17.61
N ASN A 116 3.23 5.91 16.95
CA ASN A 116 2.61 7.23 17.08
C ASN A 116 1.11 7.06 17.26
N GLY A 117 0.59 7.47 18.42
CA GLY A 117 -0.82 7.28 18.77
C GLY A 117 -1.26 5.82 18.88
N TYR A 118 -0.35 4.89 19.16
CA TYR A 118 -0.69 3.48 19.35
C TYR A 118 -1.49 3.26 20.63
N GLN A 119 -2.62 2.57 20.50
CA GLN A 119 -3.41 2.06 21.60
C GLN A 119 -3.86 0.63 21.22
N PRO A 120 -3.61 -0.39 22.07
CA PRO A 120 -4.08 -1.73 21.80
C PRO A 120 -5.61 -1.79 21.83
N ASN A 121 -6.20 -2.57 20.94
CA ASN A 121 -7.65 -2.77 20.88
C ASN A 121 -8.05 -4.08 21.54
N TYR A 122 -8.74 -4.00 22.69
CA TYR A 122 -9.25 -5.17 23.41
C TYR A 122 -10.73 -5.47 23.13
N GLN A 123 -11.42 -4.61 22.38
CA GLN A 123 -12.87 -4.68 22.17
C GLN A 123 -13.28 -5.70 21.11
N THR A 124 -12.32 -6.27 20.38
CA THR A 124 -12.54 -7.28 19.35
C THR A 124 -12.29 -8.68 19.91
N THR A 125 -12.99 -9.68 19.37
CA THR A 125 -12.65 -11.08 19.58
C THR A 125 -11.44 -11.47 18.72
N PHE A 126 -10.67 -12.44 19.16
CA PHE A 126 -9.54 -12.99 18.40
C PHE A 126 -9.64 -14.50 18.34
N ASP A 127 -9.41 -15.10 17.16
CA ASP A 127 -9.22 -16.54 16.98
C ASP A 127 -8.16 -16.75 15.88
N LEU A 128 -7.11 -17.48 16.23
CA LEU A 128 -6.10 -17.94 15.29
C LEU A 128 -5.84 -19.41 15.54
N SER A 129 -5.98 -20.23 14.50
CA SER A 129 -5.74 -21.67 14.56
C SER A 129 -4.69 -22.10 13.54
N VAL A 130 -3.81 -23.02 13.93
CA VAL A 130 -2.85 -23.68 13.03
C VAL A 130 -3.02 -25.19 13.12
N GLY A 131 -2.97 -25.88 11.98
CA GLY A 131 -3.13 -27.33 11.93
C GLY A 131 -3.21 -27.86 10.50
N SER A 132 -3.73 -29.07 10.35
CA SER A 132 -4.08 -29.60 9.04
C SER A 132 -5.38 -28.99 8.52
N ALA A 133 -5.74 -29.27 7.27
CA ALA A 133 -7.02 -28.84 6.69
C ALA A 133 -8.26 -29.30 7.48
N THR A 134 -8.13 -30.35 8.29
CA THR A 134 -9.25 -30.98 9.03
C THR A 134 -9.11 -30.95 10.54
N LYS A 135 -7.93 -30.60 11.09
CA LYS A 135 -7.68 -30.60 12.54
C LYS A 135 -6.75 -29.48 12.96
N ALA A 136 -7.22 -28.60 13.83
CA ALA A 136 -6.40 -27.62 14.52
C ALA A 136 -5.49 -28.32 15.54
N ILE A 137 -4.24 -27.87 15.62
CA ILE A 137 -3.19 -28.37 16.51
C ILE A 137 -2.89 -27.33 17.60
N LEU A 138 -2.81 -26.06 17.20
CA LEU A 138 -2.69 -24.93 18.10
C LEU A 138 -3.84 -23.97 17.84
N ASN A 139 -4.42 -23.43 18.90
CA ASN A 139 -5.39 -22.35 18.84
C ASN A 139 -4.95 -21.24 19.79
N ALA A 140 -5.17 -20.00 19.39
CA ALA A 140 -5.09 -18.83 20.23
C ALA A 140 -6.43 -18.09 20.15
N PHE A 141 -7.07 -17.81 21.28
CA PHE A 141 -8.36 -17.15 21.32
C PHE A 141 -8.44 -16.06 22.40
N LYS A 142 -9.23 -15.03 22.14
CA LYS A 142 -9.52 -13.92 23.06
C LYS A 142 -10.99 -13.56 22.95
N ASP A 143 -11.66 -13.50 24.09
CA ASP A 143 -13.02 -12.98 24.17
C ASP A 143 -13.07 -11.46 23.95
N LYS A 144 -14.25 -10.97 23.61
CA LYS A 144 -14.54 -9.54 23.51
C LYS A 144 -14.25 -8.86 24.85
N ASP A 145 -13.64 -7.67 24.81
CA ASP A 145 -13.32 -6.84 25.97
C ASP A 145 -12.32 -7.47 26.97
N SER A 146 -11.79 -8.66 26.66
CA SER A 146 -10.76 -9.34 27.46
C SER A 146 -9.36 -8.89 27.09
N THR A 147 -8.49 -8.77 28.10
CA THR A 147 -7.03 -8.59 27.95
C THR A 147 -6.27 -9.91 27.96
N LEU A 148 -6.96 -11.03 28.18
CA LEU A 148 -6.37 -12.34 28.32
C LEU A 148 -6.42 -13.09 26.98
N LEU A 149 -5.25 -13.37 26.41
CA LEU A 149 -5.11 -14.24 25.25
C LEU A 149 -4.81 -15.67 25.72
N GLU A 150 -5.68 -16.60 25.37
CA GLU A 150 -5.57 -18.00 25.73
C GLU A 150 -5.02 -18.81 24.56
N PHE A 151 -4.09 -19.70 24.85
CA PHE A 151 -3.47 -20.62 23.91
C PHE A 151 -3.82 -22.05 24.30
N ALA A 152 -4.25 -22.85 23.35
CA ALA A 152 -4.60 -24.26 23.56
C ALA A 152 -3.80 -25.16 22.60
N LEU A 153 -3.24 -26.24 23.16
CA LEU A 153 -2.66 -27.34 22.41
C LEU A 153 -3.72 -28.42 22.20
N LEU A 154 -4.23 -28.52 20.98
CA LEU A 154 -5.36 -29.38 20.59
C LEU A 154 -4.90 -30.75 20.08
N VAL A 155 -3.95 -31.36 20.79
CA VAL A 155 -3.31 -32.61 20.37
C VAL A 155 -3.49 -33.69 21.43
N GLU A 156 -4.12 -34.80 21.05
CA GLU A 156 -4.28 -35.98 21.91
C GLU A 156 -3.05 -36.90 21.85
N ASP A 157 -2.42 -37.03 20.68
CA ASP A 157 -1.19 -37.82 20.48
C ASP A 157 0.07 -36.96 20.67
N LYS A 158 0.84 -37.26 21.72
CA LYS A 158 2.07 -36.54 22.05
C LYS A 158 3.11 -36.51 20.92
N ASN A 159 3.07 -37.48 19.99
CA ASN A 159 3.98 -37.52 18.85
C ASN A 159 3.69 -36.45 17.78
N LEU A 160 2.48 -35.87 17.80
CA LEU A 160 2.06 -34.82 16.87
C LEU A 160 2.25 -33.40 17.42
N ILE A 161 2.82 -33.26 18.63
CA ILE A 161 3.12 -31.96 19.21
C ILE A 161 4.22 -31.28 18.38
N PRO A 162 3.99 -30.06 17.87
CA PRO A 162 5.00 -29.34 17.11
C PRO A 162 6.24 -29.03 17.95
N HIS A 163 7.39 -28.95 17.29
CA HIS A 163 8.64 -28.51 17.94
C HIS A 163 8.46 -27.15 18.64
N ALA A 164 9.13 -26.94 19.78
CA ALA A 164 9.03 -25.73 20.60
C ALA A 164 9.19 -24.43 19.78
N ALA A 165 10.11 -24.42 18.81
CA ALA A 165 10.30 -23.27 17.90
C ALA A 165 9.06 -22.97 17.02
N VAL A 166 8.29 -23.98 16.60
CA VAL A 166 7.03 -23.79 15.85
C VAL A 166 5.98 -23.19 16.78
N VAL A 167 5.85 -23.71 18.00
CA VAL A 167 4.91 -23.19 19.01
C VAL A 167 5.25 -21.76 19.40
N LYS A 168 6.53 -21.44 19.63
CA LYS A 168 6.99 -20.08 19.91
C LYS A 168 6.63 -19.11 18.78
N ARG A 169 6.85 -19.50 17.52
CA ARG A 169 6.46 -18.69 16.36
C ARG A 169 4.95 -18.45 16.30
N PHE A 170 4.15 -19.48 16.58
CA PHE A 170 2.70 -19.35 16.66
C PHE A 170 2.26 -18.38 17.75
N ILE A 171 2.81 -18.52 18.97
CA ILE A 171 2.52 -17.61 20.10
C ILE A 171 2.89 -16.17 19.75
N ASN A 172 4.09 -15.94 19.23
CA ASN A 172 4.53 -14.61 18.81
C ASN A 172 3.62 -14.00 17.74
N ARG A 173 3.22 -14.78 16.73
CA ARG A 173 2.28 -14.32 15.70
C ARG A 173 0.91 -13.99 16.27
N ALA A 174 0.38 -14.81 17.17
CA ALA A 174 -0.92 -14.56 17.80
C ALA A 174 -0.89 -13.28 18.63
N LEU A 175 0.16 -13.08 19.44
CA LEU A 175 0.37 -11.84 20.19
C LEU A 175 0.52 -10.62 19.26
N ALA A 176 1.26 -10.79 18.15
CA ALA A 176 1.42 -9.76 17.14
C ALA A 176 0.07 -9.30 16.60
N GLN A 177 -0.77 -10.24 16.17
CA GLN A 177 -2.07 -9.93 15.61
C GLN A 177 -3.01 -9.35 16.68
N ALA A 178 -3.06 -9.94 17.88
CA ALA A 178 -3.92 -9.45 18.95
C ALA A 178 -3.56 -8.03 19.43
N LEU A 179 -2.29 -7.62 19.35
CA LEU A 179 -1.84 -6.30 19.83
C LEU A 179 -1.74 -5.25 18.73
N LEU A 180 -1.35 -5.63 17.50
CA LEU A 180 -0.87 -4.68 16.50
C LEU A 180 -1.61 -4.75 15.14
N ASP A 181 -2.54 -5.69 14.92
CA ASP A 181 -3.22 -5.82 13.62
C ASP A 181 -4.10 -4.61 13.29
N ASP A 182 -4.76 -4.01 14.29
CA ASP A 182 -5.52 -2.77 14.12
C ASP A 182 -4.61 -1.53 13.92
N TYR A 183 -3.32 -1.63 14.27
CA TYR A 183 -2.37 -0.54 14.14
C TYR A 183 -1.65 -0.57 12.78
N PHE A 184 -1.13 -1.74 12.36
CA PHE A 184 -0.43 -1.93 11.09
C PHE A 184 -1.38 -2.40 9.99
N ALA A 185 -1.57 -1.53 8.99
CA ALA A 185 -2.39 -1.84 7.83
C ALA A 185 -1.83 -3.00 6.99
N HIS A 186 -2.71 -3.77 6.36
CA HIS A 186 -2.31 -4.86 5.48
C HIS A 186 -1.91 -4.33 4.10
N PRO A 187 -0.66 -4.54 3.65
CA PRO A 187 -0.17 -3.86 2.47
C PRO A 187 -0.51 -4.59 1.16
N PHE A 188 -0.87 -3.82 0.15
CA PHE A 188 -0.86 -4.22 -1.26
C PHE A 188 -0.02 -3.23 -2.05
N LEU A 189 0.95 -3.70 -2.83
CA LEU A 189 1.84 -2.85 -3.61
C LEU A 189 1.54 -2.98 -5.10
N ILE A 190 1.62 -1.88 -5.83
CA ILE A 190 1.65 -1.80 -7.29
C ILE A 190 2.92 -1.06 -7.68
N THR A 191 3.87 -1.74 -8.32
CA THR A 191 5.12 -1.11 -8.73
C THR A 191 5.01 -0.39 -10.09
N SER A 192 6.04 0.38 -10.46
CA SER A 192 6.13 1.00 -11.78
C SER A 192 6.40 0.00 -12.91
N GLU A 193 6.89 -1.21 -12.60
CA GLU A 193 7.12 -2.28 -13.57
C GLU A 193 5.83 -3.02 -14.01
N ARG A 194 4.68 -2.69 -13.43
CA ARG A 194 3.38 -3.35 -13.62
C ARG A 194 2.98 -3.67 -15.07
N THR A 195 3.35 -2.81 -16.02
CA THR A 195 3.06 -3.05 -17.45
C THR A 195 3.86 -4.24 -17.97
N GLY A 196 5.16 -4.30 -17.66
CA GLY A 196 6.01 -5.43 -18.05
C GLY A 196 5.59 -6.72 -17.35
N ILE A 197 5.25 -6.65 -16.06
CA ILE A 197 4.72 -7.79 -15.31
C ILE A 197 3.45 -8.32 -15.95
N THR A 198 2.48 -7.45 -16.23
CA THR A 198 1.21 -7.83 -16.87
C THR A 198 1.43 -8.54 -18.20
N LEU A 199 2.31 -8.02 -19.05
CA LEU A 199 2.56 -8.55 -20.39
C LEU A 199 3.37 -9.85 -20.41
N PHE A 200 4.33 -10.00 -19.49
CA PHE A 200 5.35 -11.06 -19.56
C PHE A 200 5.37 -12.00 -18.35
N HIS A 201 4.36 -11.98 -17.47
CA HIS A 201 4.32 -12.82 -16.26
C HIS A 201 4.51 -14.32 -16.53
N LYS A 202 4.11 -14.82 -17.71
CA LYS A 202 4.28 -16.24 -18.08
C LYS A 202 5.73 -16.59 -18.38
N GLU A 203 6.48 -15.67 -18.97
CA GLU A 203 7.90 -15.82 -19.28
C GLU A 203 8.80 -15.56 -18.06
N LEU A 204 8.34 -14.74 -17.12
CA LEU A 204 9.04 -14.43 -15.87
C LEU A 204 9.07 -15.62 -14.89
N ASP A 205 8.29 -16.68 -15.15
CA ASP A 205 8.09 -17.87 -14.30
C ASP A 205 9.22 -18.92 -14.38
N THR A 206 10.39 -18.57 -14.89
CA THR A 206 11.51 -19.53 -14.93
C THR A 206 12.14 -19.70 -13.54
N LEU A 207 12.33 -20.95 -13.09
CA LEU A 207 12.85 -21.33 -11.76
C LEU A 207 14.16 -20.60 -11.35
N ASN A 208 14.95 -20.10 -12.32
CA ASN A 208 16.19 -19.35 -12.09
C ASN A 208 16.01 -17.83 -11.98
N ALA A 209 14.83 -17.29 -12.26
CA ALA A 209 14.52 -15.86 -12.17
C ALA A 209 14.12 -15.44 -10.74
N PHE A 210 13.61 -16.38 -9.92
CA PHE A 210 13.12 -16.11 -8.57
C PHE A 210 14.17 -15.58 -7.58
N SER A 211 15.47 -15.77 -7.82
CA SER A 211 16.55 -15.21 -7.00
C SER A 211 17.08 -13.85 -7.48
N ARG A 212 16.53 -13.30 -8.58
CA ARG A 212 17.08 -12.12 -9.26
C ARG A 212 16.26 -10.85 -9.09
N TYR A 213 15.00 -10.98 -8.67
CA TYR A 213 14.08 -9.86 -8.53
C TYR A 213 13.97 -9.43 -7.08
N ALA A 214 13.82 -8.11 -6.88
CA ALA A 214 13.37 -7.59 -5.60
C ALA A 214 12.05 -8.27 -5.20
N HIS A 215 11.89 -8.58 -3.92
CA HIS A 215 10.69 -9.28 -3.42
C HIS A 215 9.40 -8.55 -3.78
N THR A 216 9.43 -7.22 -3.83
CA THR A 216 8.29 -6.40 -4.24
C THR A 216 7.83 -6.66 -5.67
N VAL A 217 8.76 -6.87 -6.59
CA VAL A 217 8.46 -7.20 -8.00
C VAL A 217 7.96 -8.63 -8.09
N LYS A 218 8.56 -9.54 -7.33
CA LYS A 218 8.09 -10.93 -7.23
C LYS A 218 6.64 -11.00 -6.75
N ASP A 219 6.29 -10.27 -5.70
CA ASP A 219 4.92 -10.26 -5.17
C ASP A 219 3.89 -9.79 -6.20
N ASN A 220 4.25 -8.85 -7.08
CA ASN A 220 3.41 -8.41 -8.20
C ASN A 220 3.31 -9.46 -9.32
N ILE A 221 4.41 -10.13 -9.67
CA ILE A 221 4.39 -11.27 -10.62
C ILE A 221 3.49 -12.39 -10.10
N ASP A 222 3.67 -12.78 -8.83
CA ASP A 222 2.87 -13.80 -8.17
C ASP A 222 1.39 -13.39 -8.16
N PHE A 223 1.09 -12.12 -7.84
CA PHE A 223 -0.28 -11.62 -7.89
C PHE A 223 -0.92 -11.74 -9.28
N VAL A 224 -0.25 -11.24 -10.33
CA VAL A 224 -0.79 -11.27 -11.70
C VAL A 224 -1.01 -12.69 -12.19
N ARG A 225 -0.10 -13.62 -11.88
CA ARG A 225 -0.27 -15.05 -12.18
C ARG A 225 -1.52 -15.61 -11.51
N ASP A 226 -1.67 -15.34 -10.23
CA ASP A 226 -2.74 -15.89 -9.40
C ASP A 226 -4.11 -15.25 -9.71
N ILE A 227 -4.18 -14.14 -10.47
CA ILE A 227 -5.44 -13.57 -10.97
C ILE A 227 -6.27 -14.62 -11.70
N VAL A 228 -5.64 -15.33 -12.64
CA VAL A 228 -6.34 -16.23 -13.56
C VAL A 228 -6.92 -17.43 -12.81
N GLU A 229 -6.15 -18.02 -11.90
CA GLU A 229 -6.51 -19.28 -11.25
C GLU A 229 -7.28 -19.10 -9.93
N VAL A 230 -6.93 -18.06 -9.17
CA VAL A 230 -7.32 -17.89 -7.76
C VAL A 230 -8.18 -16.65 -7.57
N TYR A 231 -7.66 -15.46 -7.87
CA TYR A 231 -8.27 -14.21 -7.41
C TYR A 231 -9.50 -13.78 -8.21
N SER A 232 -9.55 -14.05 -9.53
CA SER A 232 -10.70 -13.67 -10.37
C SER A 232 -12.04 -14.31 -9.95
N LYS A 233 -11.99 -15.39 -9.16
CA LYS A 233 -13.17 -16.06 -8.60
C LYS A 233 -13.66 -15.44 -7.29
N GLN A 234 -12.89 -14.51 -6.74
CA GLN A 234 -13.19 -13.83 -5.48
C GLN A 234 -13.84 -12.47 -5.75
N LYS A 235 -14.67 -12.04 -4.81
CA LYS A 235 -15.20 -10.68 -4.76
C LYS A 235 -14.78 -10.04 -3.44
N SER A 236 -14.07 -8.93 -3.54
CA SER A 236 -13.51 -8.24 -2.39
C SER A 236 -14.61 -7.80 -1.42
N PRO A 237 -14.35 -7.82 -0.09
CA PRO A 237 -15.27 -7.24 0.88
C PRO A 237 -15.59 -5.78 0.57
N LEU A 238 -14.58 -4.99 0.19
CA LEU A 238 -14.73 -3.58 -0.15
C LEU A 238 -15.74 -3.36 -1.28
N LEU A 239 -15.64 -4.11 -2.39
CA LEU A 239 -16.53 -3.93 -3.54
C LEU A 239 -17.96 -4.42 -3.26
N LYS A 240 -18.17 -5.31 -2.28
CA LYS A 240 -19.51 -5.69 -1.86
C LYS A 240 -20.20 -4.54 -1.11
N GLU A 241 -19.44 -3.80 -0.31
CA GLU A 241 -19.92 -2.66 0.47
C GLU A 241 -20.05 -1.39 -0.38
N GLN A 242 -19.12 -1.19 -1.34
CA GLN A 242 -18.97 0.01 -2.16
C GLN A 242 -18.94 -0.34 -3.65
N PRO A 243 -20.09 -0.76 -4.25
CA PRO A 243 -20.14 -1.26 -5.63
C PRO A 243 -19.83 -0.20 -6.68
N GLU A 244 -20.00 1.09 -6.38
CA GLU A 244 -19.71 2.22 -7.25
C GLU A 244 -18.21 2.34 -7.60
N LEU A 245 -17.30 1.78 -6.79
CA LEU A 245 -15.88 1.69 -7.12
C LEU A 245 -15.62 0.94 -8.43
N ALA A 246 -16.46 -0.03 -8.81
CA ALA A 246 -16.34 -0.71 -10.11
C ALA A 246 -16.57 0.26 -11.27
N GLN A 247 -17.49 1.21 -11.12
CA GLN A 247 -17.77 2.22 -12.13
C GLN A 247 -16.61 3.23 -12.23
N CYS A 248 -16.03 3.65 -11.10
CA CYS A 248 -14.84 4.51 -11.11
C CYS A 248 -13.67 3.86 -11.86
N LEU A 249 -13.42 2.57 -11.63
CA LEU A 249 -12.39 1.81 -12.36
C LEU A 249 -12.67 1.78 -13.86
N LYS A 250 -13.91 1.48 -14.24
CA LYS A 250 -14.35 1.44 -15.64
C LYS A 250 -14.12 2.78 -16.34
N GLU A 251 -14.43 3.89 -15.67
CA GLU A 251 -14.29 5.24 -16.22
C GLU A 251 -12.83 5.68 -16.41
N ILE A 252 -11.88 5.13 -15.64
CA ILE A 252 -10.45 5.43 -15.79
C ILE A 252 -9.89 4.78 -17.06
N VAL A 253 -10.29 3.53 -17.37
CA VAL A 253 -9.71 2.76 -18.49
C VAL A 253 -10.63 2.68 -19.72
N GLY A 254 -11.91 3.05 -19.60
CA GLY A 254 -12.90 2.99 -20.68
C GLY A 254 -13.46 1.59 -20.95
N GLY A 255 -13.39 0.68 -19.99
CA GLY A 255 -13.81 -0.72 -20.16
C GLY A 255 -13.62 -1.55 -18.89
N GLU A 256 -13.76 -2.86 -19.00
CA GLU A 256 -13.72 -3.78 -17.86
C GLU A 256 -12.82 -4.99 -18.10
N TYR A 257 -12.07 -5.36 -17.06
CA TYR A 257 -11.27 -6.58 -17.05
C TYR A 257 -12.10 -7.79 -16.61
N GLY A 258 -11.79 -8.94 -17.21
CA GLY A 258 -12.28 -10.26 -16.81
C GLY A 258 -11.22 -11.34 -17.07
N VAL A 259 -11.59 -12.59 -16.81
CA VAL A 259 -10.74 -13.76 -17.12
C VAL A 259 -11.54 -14.72 -17.99
N GLU A 260 -10.98 -15.11 -19.12
CA GLU A 260 -11.54 -16.11 -20.03
C GLU A 260 -10.42 -16.97 -20.61
N ASN A 261 -10.69 -18.26 -20.83
CA ASN A 261 -9.74 -19.21 -21.43
C ASN A 261 -8.32 -19.15 -20.82
N ASN A 262 -8.25 -19.04 -19.49
CA ASN A 262 -7.00 -18.93 -18.73
C ASN A 262 -6.14 -17.69 -19.09
N GLN A 263 -6.80 -16.59 -19.48
CA GLN A 263 -6.16 -15.32 -19.82
C GLN A 263 -6.96 -14.13 -19.30
N ILE A 264 -6.27 -13.03 -19.02
CA ILE A 264 -6.91 -11.77 -18.68
C ILE A 264 -7.39 -11.09 -19.97
N VAL A 265 -8.66 -10.72 -19.98
CA VAL A 265 -9.34 -10.08 -21.12
C VAL A 265 -9.85 -8.71 -20.73
N PHE A 266 -9.89 -7.80 -21.70
CA PHE A 266 -10.43 -6.46 -21.57
C PHE A 266 -11.64 -6.30 -22.50
N SER A 267 -12.75 -5.84 -21.94
CA SER A 267 -14.03 -5.65 -22.65
C SER A 267 -14.32 -4.15 -22.74
N PHE A 268 -14.67 -3.67 -23.93
CA PHE A 268 -14.97 -2.26 -24.17
C PHE A 268 -16.06 -2.12 -25.23
N THR A 269 -16.73 -0.98 -25.24
CA THR A 269 -17.79 -0.70 -26.21
C THR A 269 -17.21 -0.01 -27.43
N LYS A 270 -17.52 -0.53 -28.62
CA LYS A 270 -17.15 0.03 -29.92
C LYS A 270 -18.41 0.25 -30.75
N GLY A 271 -18.86 1.50 -30.81
CA GLY A 271 -20.17 1.83 -31.39
C GLY A 271 -21.30 1.24 -30.54
N LEU A 272 -22.08 0.33 -31.11
CA LEU A 272 -23.17 -0.37 -30.42
C LEU A 272 -22.78 -1.78 -29.93
N GLU A 273 -21.58 -2.26 -30.30
CA GLU A 273 -21.13 -3.61 -29.98
C GLU A 273 -20.15 -3.60 -28.80
N ASN A 274 -20.14 -4.68 -28.04
CA ASN A 274 -19.11 -4.93 -27.03
C ASN A 274 -18.03 -5.82 -27.65
N GLU A 275 -16.81 -5.29 -27.75
CA GLU A 275 -15.65 -6.07 -28.14
C GLU A 275 -14.90 -6.55 -26.91
N LYS A 276 -14.22 -7.68 -27.06
CA LYS A 276 -13.35 -8.25 -26.04
C LYS A 276 -12.02 -8.64 -26.68
N ILE A 277 -10.94 -8.24 -26.04
CA ILE A 277 -9.58 -8.54 -26.48
C ILE A 277 -8.76 -9.08 -25.31
N PRO A 278 -7.79 -9.96 -25.55
CA PRO A 278 -6.75 -10.25 -24.56
C PRO A 278 -6.02 -8.96 -24.15
N VAL A 279 -5.67 -8.83 -22.86
CA VAL A 279 -5.04 -7.60 -22.35
C VAL A 279 -3.74 -7.23 -23.07
N TYR A 280 -2.98 -8.20 -23.58
CA TYR A 280 -1.75 -7.94 -24.33
C TYR A 280 -1.96 -7.23 -25.68
N LEU A 281 -3.19 -7.20 -26.19
CA LEU A 281 -3.58 -6.39 -27.37
C LEU A 281 -4.14 -5.01 -26.99
N GLY A 282 -4.30 -4.73 -25.69
CA GLY A 282 -4.80 -3.46 -25.18
C GLY A 282 -3.76 -2.34 -25.25
N SER A 283 -4.21 -1.11 -25.01
CA SER A 283 -3.31 0.04 -24.89
C SER A 283 -2.45 -0.04 -23.62
N SER A 284 -1.40 0.78 -23.52
CA SER A 284 -0.58 0.86 -22.31
C SER A 284 -1.37 1.21 -21.05
N THR A 285 -2.45 1.99 -21.18
CA THR A 285 -3.41 2.24 -20.09
C THR A 285 -4.12 0.96 -19.66
N VAL A 286 -4.58 0.16 -20.62
CA VAL A 286 -5.25 -1.11 -20.32
C VAL A 286 -4.31 -2.08 -19.61
N THR A 287 -3.06 -2.19 -20.07
CA THR A 287 -2.08 -3.08 -19.43
C THR A 287 -1.64 -2.59 -18.07
N SER A 288 -1.46 -1.28 -17.86
CA SER A 288 -0.92 -0.74 -16.60
C SER A 288 -1.91 -0.73 -15.44
N GLN A 289 -3.21 -0.95 -15.71
CA GLN A 289 -4.27 -0.85 -14.70
C GLN A 289 -4.86 -2.19 -14.26
N VAL A 290 -4.31 -3.31 -14.74
CA VAL A 290 -4.75 -4.68 -14.37
C VAL A 290 -4.67 -4.89 -12.87
N GLU A 291 -3.52 -4.62 -12.26
CA GLU A 291 -3.29 -4.93 -10.85
C GLU A 291 -4.24 -4.17 -9.93
N LEU A 292 -4.39 -2.86 -10.17
CA LEU A 292 -5.31 -2.00 -9.42
C LEU A 292 -6.75 -2.50 -9.52
N ASN A 293 -7.18 -2.88 -10.74
CA ASN A 293 -8.52 -3.38 -10.98
C ASN A 293 -8.79 -4.67 -10.22
N PHE A 294 -7.91 -5.66 -10.31
CA PHE A 294 -8.10 -6.94 -9.63
C PHE A 294 -7.91 -6.84 -8.11
N TYR A 295 -7.01 -5.99 -7.62
CA TYR A 295 -6.90 -5.73 -6.19
C TYR A 295 -8.22 -5.22 -5.62
N ILE A 296 -8.76 -4.13 -6.18
CA ILE A 296 -10.01 -3.53 -5.70
C ILE A 296 -11.18 -4.49 -5.87
N LYS A 297 -11.27 -5.21 -7.01
CA LYS A 297 -12.39 -6.10 -7.30
C LYS A 297 -12.38 -7.40 -6.50
N CYS A 298 -11.20 -7.95 -6.20
CA CYS A 298 -11.07 -9.32 -5.70
C CYS A 298 -10.54 -9.40 -4.26
N LEU A 299 -9.67 -8.49 -3.83
CA LEU A 299 -8.94 -8.62 -2.56
C LEU A 299 -9.19 -7.52 -1.53
N ALA A 300 -9.39 -6.27 -1.96
CA ALA A 300 -9.39 -5.11 -1.07
C ALA A 300 -10.40 -5.21 0.08
N LYS A 301 -9.97 -4.85 1.29
CA LYS A 301 -10.81 -4.82 2.49
C LYS A 301 -10.42 -3.64 3.39
N SER A 302 -11.37 -3.14 4.18
CA SER A 302 -11.09 -2.10 5.19
C SER A 302 -9.91 -2.51 6.09
N GLY A 303 -9.04 -1.56 6.39
CA GLY A 303 -7.78 -1.79 7.12
C GLY A 303 -6.57 -2.05 6.24
N ASP A 304 -6.76 -2.25 4.92
CA ASP A 304 -5.63 -2.35 3.99
C ASP A 304 -4.92 -1.00 3.77
N ILE A 305 -3.69 -1.08 3.23
CA ILE A 305 -2.98 0.04 2.63
C ILE A 305 -2.57 -0.31 1.20
N LEU A 306 -3.05 0.47 0.24
CA LEU A 306 -2.63 0.44 -1.16
C LEU A 306 -1.41 1.33 -1.35
N LEU A 307 -0.25 0.75 -1.62
CA LEU A 307 0.95 1.46 -2.04
C LEU A 307 1.07 1.39 -3.57
N ILE A 308 1.14 2.53 -4.24
CA ILE A 308 1.24 2.59 -5.70
C ILE A 308 2.32 3.57 -6.15
N ASP A 309 3.25 3.06 -6.97
CA ASP A 309 4.29 3.87 -7.58
C ASP A 309 3.84 4.40 -8.95
N GLU A 310 3.88 5.73 -9.08
CA GLU A 310 3.58 6.47 -10.32
C GLU A 310 2.28 6.01 -10.99
N PRO A 311 1.11 6.10 -10.30
CA PRO A 311 -0.17 5.66 -10.85
C PRO A 311 -0.53 6.35 -12.17
N GLU A 312 -0.01 7.56 -12.40
CA GLU A 312 -0.19 8.35 -13.60
C GLU A 312 0.44 7.75 -14.87
N GLN A 313 1.36 6.79 -14.74
CA GLN A 313 2.09 6.24 -15.86
C GLN A 313 1.09 5.66 -16.89
N TYR A 314 1.20 6.14 -18.13
CA TYR A 314 0.31 5.82 -19.27
C TYR A 314 -1.14 6.31 -19.15
N LEU A 315 -1.48 7.19 -18.21
CA LEU A 315 -2.80 7.81 -18.11
C LEU A 315 -2.82 9.20 -18.76
N HIS A 316 -3.85 9.46 -19.56
CA HIS A 316 -4.17 10.82 -20.00
C HIS A 316 -4.48 11.72 -18.79
N PRO A 317 -4.18 13.03 -18.81
CA PRO A 317 -4.47 13.96 -17.70
C PRO A 317 -5.88 13.84 -17.12
N ALA A 318 -6.89 13.72 -17.99
CA ALA A 318 -8.29 13.51 -17.56
C ALA A 318 -8.48 12.26 -16.69
N ASN A 319 -7.75 11.17 -16.97
CA ASN A 319 -7.83 9.93 -16.21
C ASN A 319 -6.95 9.97 -14.95
N GLN A 320 -5.90 10.79 -14.91
CA GLN A 320 -5.15 11.07 -13.68
C GLN A 320 -6.02 11.80 -12.65
N ARG A 321 -6.89 12.71 -13.10
CA ARG A 321 -7.91 13.35 -12.24
C ARG A 321 -8.91 12.33 -11.68
N LYS A 322 -9.42 11.42 -12.53
CA LYS A 322 -10.29 10.32 -12.07
C LYS A 322 -9.58 9.38 -11.08
N MET A 323 -8.30 9.12 -11.28
CA MET A 323 -7.47 8.36 -10.33
C MET A 323 -7.38 9.06 -8.96
N ALA A 324 -7.19 10.38 -8.92
CA ALA A 324 -7.19 11.13 -7.67
C ALA A 324 -8.53 11.00 -6.93
N ARG A 325 -9.66 11.12 -7.64
CA ARG A 325 -11.01 10.88 -7.08
C ARG A 325 -11.18 9.46 -6.54
N LEU A 326 -10.69 8.45 -7.28
CA LEU A 326 -10.68 7.06 -6.82
C LEU A 326 -9.92 6.92 -5.49
N PHE A 327 -8.74 7.54 -5.36
CA PHE A 327 -7.99 7.51 -4.10
C PHE A 327 -8.79 8.10 -2.93
N VAL A 328 -9.50 9.23 -3.14
CA VAL A 328 -10.37 9.81 -2.11
C VAL A 328 -11.50 8.85 -1.71
N ARG A 329 -12.11 8.17 -2.68
CA ARG A 329 -13.15 7.16 -2.40
C ARG A 329 -12.60 5.96 -1.63
N LEU A 330 -11.41 5.48 -1.98
CA LEU A 330 -10.75 4.38 -1.28
C LEU A 330 -10.44 4.73 0.19
N ILE A 331 -9.93 5.92 0.48
CA ILE A 331 -9.66 6.33 1.86
C ILE A 331 -10.93 6.50 2.70
N LYS A 332 -12.05 6.90 2.09
CA LYS A 332 -13.36 6.95 2.75
C LYS A 332 -13.92 5.56 3.00
N ALA A 333 -13.61 4.61 2.14
CA ALA A 333 -13.97 3.19 2.28
C ALA A 333 -13.03 2.38 3.21
N GLY A 334 -12.11 3.04 3.92
CA GLY A 334 -11.25 2.41 4.93
C GLY A 334 -9.92 1.85 4.40
N ILE A 335 -9.56 2.12 3.15
CA ILE A 335 -8.27 1.75 2.55
C ILE A 335 -7.31 2.93 2.69
N LYS A 336 -6.18 2.76 3.37
CA LYS A 336 -5.12 3.79 3.31
C LYS A 336 -4.49 3.77 1.92
N VAL A 337 -4.14 4.92 1.37
CA VAL A 337 -3.50 5.04 0.06
C VAL A 337 -2.16 5.73 0.21
N PHE A 338 -1.10 5.13 -0.32
CA PHE A 338 0.25 5.66 -0.36
C PHE A 338 0.67 5.76 -1.83
N VAL A 339 1.00 6.97 -2.28
CA VAL A 339 1.31 7.23 -3.68
C VAL A 339 2.68 7.88 -3.80
N THR A 340 3.50 7.38 -4.72
CA THR A 340 4.61 8.17 -5.26
C THR A 340 4.22 8.72 -6.61
N THR A 341 4.47 10.01 -6.86
CA THR A 341 4.03 10.65 -8.10
C THR A 341 4.94 11.79 -8.52
N HIS A 342 4.96 12.07 -9.81
CA HIS A 342 5.49 13.28 -10.41
C HIS A 342 4.40 14.04 -11.18
N SER A 343 3.13 13.66 -11.01
CA SER A 343 2.01 14.24 -11.75
C SER A 343 1.47 15.51 -11.10
N ASP A 344 1.66 16.62 -11.79
CA ASP A 344 0.99 17.89 -11.49
C ASP A 344 -0.54 17.78 -11.58
N TYR A 345 -1.08 17.03 -12.54
CA TYR A 345 -2.54 16.86 -12.70
C TYR A 345 -3.18 16.13 -11.52
N LEU A 346 -2.48 15.14 -10.95
CA LEU A 346 -2.94 14.40 -9.78
C LEU A 346 -2.96 15.32 -8.56
N ILE A 347 -1.89 16.07 -8.33
CA ILE A 347 -1.79 17.01 -7.20
C ILE A 347 -2.83 18.13 -7.33
N LYS A 348 -2.98 18.73 -8.51
CA LYS A 348 -3.99 19.77 -8.76
C LYS A 348 -5.41 19.27 -8.55
N GLU A 349 -5.73 18.05 -8.98
CA GLU A 349 -7.06 17.49 -8.68
C GLU A 349 -7.25 17.27 -7.18
N LEU A 350 -6.25 16.74 -6.46
CA LEU A 350 -6.35 16.62 -5.00
C LEU A 350 -6.53 17.98 -4.32
N ASN A 351 -5.88 19.04 -4.81
CA ASN A 351 -6.07 20.40 -4.32
C ASN A 351 -7.50 20.90 -4.58
N HIS A 352 -8.08 20.63 -5.75
CA HIS A 352 -9.50 20.90 -5.99
C HIS A 352 -10.39 20.15 -4.98
N LEU A 353 -10.12 18.88 -4.72
CA LEU A 353 -10.90 18.08 -3.78
C LEU A 353 -10.78 18.57 -2.33
N ILE A 354 -9.63 19.11 -1.94
CA ILE A 354 -9.43 19.79 -0.64
C ILE A 354 -10.18 21.12 -0.60
N LEU A 355 -10.09 21.92 -1.66
CA LEU A 355 -10.78 23.21 -1.77
C LEU A 355 -12.30 23.03 -1.67
N LEU A 356 -12.84 21.96 -2.28
CA LEU A 356 -14.23 21.56 -2.15
C LEU A 356 -14.63 21.17 -0.70
N GLY A 357 -13.69 20.96 0.21
CA GLY A 357 -13.96 20.79 1.64
C GLY A 357 -14.37 22.09 2.34
N ASN A 358 -14.04 23.23 1.77
CA ASN A 358 -14.30 24.55 2.37
C ASN A 358 -15.71 25.06 2.07
N ALA A 359 -16.09 26.12 2.78
CA ALA A 359 -17.27 26.92 2.48
C ALA A 359 -16.88 28.10 1.56
N PHE A 360 -17.55 28.21 0.42
CA PHE A 360 -17.42 29.31 -0.53
C PHE A 360 -18.70 29.47 -1.37
N GLU A 361 -18.88 30.63 -1.98
CA GLU A 361 -20.04 30.96 -2.82
C GLU A 361 -20.12 30.05 -4.06
N ASP A 362 -21.33 29.72 -4.51
CA ASP A 362 -21.61 28.90 -5.70
C ASP A 362 -21.01 27.46 -5.69
N LYS A 363 -20.61 26.95 -4.52
CA LYS A 363 -20.01 25.60 -4.38
C LYS A 363 -20.86 24.50 -5.01
N GLU A 364 -22.16 24.47 -4.72
CA GLU A 364 -23.07 23.43 -5.23
C GLU A 364 -23.17 23.47 -6.76
N ASP A 365 -23.23 24.67 -7.34
CA ASP A 365 -23.29 24.87 -8.79
C ASP A 365 -21.98 24.45 -9.47
N ILE A 366 -20.83 24.76 -8.87
CA ILE A 366 -19.51 24.32 -9.34
C ILE A 366 -19.42 22.79 -9.30
N MET A 367 -19.80 22.16 -8.18
CA MET A 367 -19.79 20.70 -8.06
C MET A 367 -20.67 20.04 -9.12
N LYS A 368 -21.88 20.57 -9.34
CA LYS A 368 -22.80 20.09 -10.37
C LYS A 368 -22.23 20.25 -11.78
N LYS A 369 -21.65 21.42 -12.11
CA LYS A 369 -21.07 21.73 -13.41
C LYS A 369 -19.90 20.81 -13.79
N TYR A 370 -19.06 20.46 -12.82
CA TYR A 370 -17.86 19.64 -13.05
C TYR A 370 -18.00 18.18 -12.59
N HIS A 371 -19.24 17.77 -12.27
CA HIS A 371 -19.59 16.40 -11.89
C HIS A 371 -18.76 15.90 -10.68
N TYR A 372 -18.67 16.74 -9.65
CA TYR A 372 -18.19 16.34 -8.33
C TYR A 372 -19.36 15.93 -7.44
N THR A 373 -19.06 15.03 -6.51
CA THR A 373 -19.98 14.53 -5.50
C THR A 373 -19.39 14.72 -4.11
N GLU A 374 -20.22 14.60 -3.07
CA GLU A 374 -19.76 14.63 -1.67
C GLU A 374 -18.70 13.56 -1.36
N GLU A 375 -18.71 12.44 -2.11
CA GLU A 375 -17.71 11.39 -2.01
C GLU A 375 -16.33 11.83 -2.50
N ASP A 376 -16.25 12.85 -3.36
CA ASP A 376 -14.99 13.34 -3.90
C ASP A 376 -14.31 14.37 -2.97
N ILE A 377 -15.04 14.96 -2.01
CA ILE A 377 -14.48 15.96 -1.08
C ILE A 377 -13.37 15.36 -0.20
N LEU A 378 -12.22 16.02 -0.13
CA LEU A 378 -11.06 15.55 0.64
C LEU A 378 -10.82 16.45 1.86
N ASP A 379 -10.95 15.88 3.06
CA ASP A 379 -10.50 16.54 4.28
C ASP A 379 -8.97 16.60 4.30
N LYS A 380 -8.40 17.81 4.39
CA LYS A 380 -6.93 18.00 4.43
C LYS A 380 -6.25 17.26 5.59
N SER A 381 -6.95 17.03 6.71
CA SER A 381 -6.41 16.30 7.86
C SER A 381 -6.11 14.83 7.56
N PHE A 382 -6.69 14.28 6.49
CA PHE A 382 -6.42 12.92 6.02
C PHE A 382 -5.13 12.79 5.23
N VAL A 383 -4.55 13.91 4.79
CA VAL A 383 -3.43 13.96 3.86
C VAL A 383 -2.11 14.15 4.61
N LYS A 384 -1.10 13.36 4.23
CA LYS A 384 0.30 13.58 4.58
C LYS A 384 1.09 13.64 3.28
N ALA A 385 1.78 14.74 3.01
CA ALA A 385 2.51 14.93 1.77
C ALA A 385 3.97 15.30 2.04
N TYR A 386 4.86 14.73 1.23
CA TYR A 386 6.30 14.89 1.34
C TYR A 386 6.92 15.16 -0.02
N VAL A 387 7.93 16.02 -0.06
CA VAL A 387 8.76 16.27 -1.25
C VAL A 387 10.10 15.58 -1.07
N ALA A 388 10.42 14.67 -1.98
CA ALA A 388 11.70 13.98 -2.05
C ALA A 388 12.74 14.88 -2.73
N GLU A 389 13.51 15.60 -1.94
CA GLU A 389 14.55 16.52 -2.38
C GLU A 389 15.73 16.56 -1.40
N LYS A 390 16.88 17.09 -1.84
CA LYS A 390 18.06 17.27 -0.98
C LYS A 390 18.47 16.00 -0.20
N LYS A 391 18.22 14.84 -0.81
CA LYS A 391 18.50 13.50 -0.26
C LYS A 391 17.73 13.14 1.03
N THR A 392 16.52 13.68 1.19
CA THR A 392 15.59 13.38 2.28
C THR A 392 14.13 13.53 1.80
N LEU A 393 13.16 13.25 2.68
CA LEU A 393 11.75 13.58 2.46
C LEU A 393 11.39 14.74 3.38
N LEU A 394 11.02 15.88 2.79
CA LEU A 394 10.59 17.05 3.55
C LEU A 394 9.05 17.08 3.58
N PRO A 395 8.42 17.20 4.75
CA PRO A 395 6.97 17.41 4.82
C PRO A 395 6.64 18.74 4.14
N THR A 396 5.52 18.78 3.42
CA THR A 396 5.02 20.01 2.79
C THR A 396 3.80 20.58 3.50
N THR A 397 3.53 21.87 3.27
CA THR A 397 2.34 22.55 3.77
C THR A 397 1.09 21.99 3.10
N ILE A 398 0.05 21.80 3.90
CA ILE A 398 -1.29 21.46 3.42
C ILE A 398 -2.25 22.41 4.13
N ASP A 399 -2.91 23.27 3.37
CA ASP A 399 -3.85 24.27 3.88
C ASP A 399 -5.22 24.16 3.18
N GLU A 400 -6.05 25.20 3.28
CA GLU A 400 -7.37 25.21 2.63
C GLU A 400 -7.30 25.28 1.10
N MET A 401 -6.18 25.73 0.53
CA MET A 401 -5.95 25.81 -0.91
C MET A 401 -5.41 24.50 -1.48
N GLY A 402 -4.81 23.65 -0.63
CA GLY A 402 -4.39 22.29 -0.95
C GLY A 402 -2.97 22.00 -0.51
N ILE A 403 -2.30 21.14 -1.26
CA ILE A 403 -0.93 20.68 -1.05
C ILE A 403 0.01 21.61 -1.83
N GLU A 404 0.94 22.26 -1.14
CA GLU A 404 1.97 23.09 -1.77
C GLU A 404 3.12 22.21 -2.29
N VAL A 405 3.43 22.23 -3.59
CA VAL A 405 4.57 21.48 -4.14
C VAL A 405 5.40 22.39 -5.05
N ALA A 406 6.26 23.20 -4.44
CA ALA A 406 7.03 24.26 -5.09
C ALA A 406 7.84 23.82 -6.34
N HIS A 407 8.20 22.54 -6.44
CA HIS A 407 9.05 22.06 -7.52
C HIS A 407 8.34 21.94 -8.88
N PHE A 408 7.04 21.66 -8.90
CA PHE A 408 6.30 21.57 -10.17
C PHE A 408 6.07 22.96 -10.77
N ASP A 409 5.83 23.95 -9.92
CA ASP A 409 5.52 25.31 -10.33
C ASP A 409 6.73 25.95 -11.03
N GLN A 410 7.95 25.74 -10.52
CA GLN A 410 9.15 26.35 -11.10
C GLN A 410 9.40 25.95 -12.56
N GLU A 411 9.33 24.65 -12.89
CA GLU A 411 9.60 24.19 -14.27
C GLU A 411 8.51 24.66 -15.25
N ILE A 412 7.26 24.73 -14.78
CA ILE A 412 6.14 25.24 -15.58
C ILE A 412 6.28 26.75 -15.79
N ASP A 413 6.63 27.49 -14.76
CA ASP A 413 6.82 28.94 -14.82
C ASP A 413 8.01 29.32 -15.71
N GLU A 414 9.13 28.58 -15.63
CA GLU A 414 10.27 28.75 -16.53
C GLU A 414 9.87 28.48 -17.99
N MET A 415 9.11 27.42 -18.25
CA MET A 415 8.62 27.10 -19.59
C MET A 415 7.67 28.18 -20.13
N ASN A 416 6.74 28.67 -19.31
CA ASN A 416 5.80 29.73 -19.66
C ASN A 416 6.53 31.06 -19.88
N GLY A 417 7.51 31.38 -19.03
CA GLY A 417 8.37 32.54 -19.17
C GLY A 417 9.12 32.53 -20.50
N MET A 418 9.76 31.40 -20.83
CA MET A 418 10.45 31.22 -22.11
C MET A 418 9.51 31.41 -23.31
N TYR A 419 8.30 30.83 -23.27
CA TYR A 419 7.32 31.00 -24.35
C TYR A 419 6.87 32.46 -24.51
N ASN A 420 6.60 33.14 -23.40
CA ASN A 420 6.23 34.56 -23.41
C ASN A 420 7.36 35.44 -23.96
N GLU A 421 8.62 35.18 -23.59
CA GLU A 421 9.78 35.90 -24.15
C GLU A 421 9.92 35.67 -25.67
N MET A 422 9.75 34.43 -26.13
CA MET A 422 9.82 34.09 -27.56
C MET A 422 8.72 34.76 -28.37
N THR A 423 7.49 34.77 -27.86
CA THR A 423 6.33 35.36 -28.56
C THR A 423 6.43 36.87 -28.65
N VAL A 424 6.82 37.55 -27.57
CA VAL A 424 7.07 39.00 -27.59
C VAL A 424 8.16 39.36 -28.60
N THR A 425 9.27 38.62 -28.62
CA THR A 425 10.37 38.87 -29.56
C THR A 425 9.95 38.61 -31.02
N MET A 426 9.14 37.56 -31.24
CA MET A 426 8.59 37.24 -32.55
C MET A 426 7.67 38.35 -33.07
N GLU A 427 6.76 38.86 -32.24
CA GLU A 427 5.88 39.97 -32.61
C GLU A 427 6.67 41.23 -32.99
N CYS A 428 7.73 41.55 -32.25
CA CYS A 428 8.64 42.66 -32.62
C CYS A 428 9.34 42.44 -33.97
N ALA A 429 9.69 41.20 -34.32
CA ALA A 429 10.38 40.88 -35.57
C ALA A 429 9.48 40.97 -36.82
N TYR A 430 8.16 40.77 -36.67
CA TYR A 430 7.17 40.85 -37.76
C TYR A 430 6.41 42.18 -37.80
N ALA A 431 6.74 43.13 -36.93
CA ALA A 431 6.17 44.49 -36.92
C ALA A 431 6.84 45.46 -37.93
N HIS A 432 7.66 44.93 -38.85
CA HIS A 432 8.29 45.63 -39.98
C HIS A 432 7.78 45.06 -41.30
#